data_AF-A0A7K4B5B3-F1
#
_entry.id   AF-A0A7K4B5B3-F1
#
_cell.length_a   1.000
_cell.length_b   1.000
_cell.length_c   1.000
_cell.angle_alpha   90.00
_cell.angle_beta   90.00
_cell.angle_gamma   90.00
#
_symmetry.space_group_name_H-M   'P 1'
#
loop_
_entity.id
_entity.type
_entity.pdbx_description
1 polymer ?
#
loop_
_entity_poly.entity_id
_entity_poly.type
_entity_poly.pdbx_seq_one_letter_code
_entity_poly.pdbx_strand_id
1 'polypeptide(L)'
;MKSFIRKKTIKGHEYLYEVTPYYDPDTGKWRQKTKYLGKNVDGEPVKKDRGGKVGQIYDIGEYIPAYWAIKTHKIMESLLTSCSPDETATVILLTINRLINPCPPANLSTWLESTYLSKLIPGADFNESDLLQVLQKISDRPVAEVFSRMFASINDLSNKRFLFTLRLHDIAELMKEKGSGLFSEDILERELGVRIHYDPDKQILAGFDAFQFQHAVIEDTIDQISSGKIPEGIIVPHWDYLSPSLMLRIVNAGCSFITRTDVSYGPVSSHISSRGEQMEHPANIRYYKGEACYIRPLSISYGKNNVHGYILHDIRREQADRLAFHKNLQNIRDLVQETKNYPGTVDELLNESAGSFRKYFIIDDSKEVPSIRTDQEEVHQANKRLGRSCVLYRGDFTWEECFTLADMRGNLEQQMSSFISELERDFKGYRIERIRKGIFFICFLAVLIRELIANRLISAQIPEVTSFEALLTVLRPVHVIKSYQPLIFPYRFTKTQKAILSYFGGIPPLKGD
;
A
#
# COMPACT_ATOMS: atom_id res chain seq x y z
N MET A 1 55.55 -9.54 -43.90
CA MET A 1 56.06 -8.19 -43.55
C MET A 1 55.38 -7.70 -42.30
N LYS A 2 56.10 -6.99 -41.42
CA LYS A 2 55.51 -6.41 -40.19
C LYS A 2 54.76 -5.12 -40.52
N SER A 3 53.69 -4.81 -39.79
CA SER A 3 53.02 -3.52 -39.88
C SER A 3 53.94 -2.41 -39.37
N PHE A 4 53.73 -1.18 -39.84
CA PHE A 4 54.46 0.00 -39.36
C PHE A 4 53.53 1.19 -39.18
N ILE A 5 53.92 2.13 -38.32
CA ILE A 5 53.14 3.34 -38.05
C ILE A 5 53.55 4.44 -39.02
N ARG A 6 52.56 5.04 -39.70
CA ARG A 6 52.72 6.16 -40.62
C ARG A 6 52.07 7.41 -40.03
N LYS A 7 52.84 8.50 -39.98
CA LYS A 7 52.35 9.85 -39.65
C LYS A 7 51.79 10.51 -40.91
N LYS A 8 50.61 11.14 -40.80
CA LYS A 8 50.00 11.92 -41.90
C LYS A 8 49.43 13.23 -41.36
N THR A 9 49.84 14.34 -41.98
CA THR A 9 49.32 15.67 -41.66
C THR A 9 48.14 16.00 -42.56
N ILE A 10 46.99 16.31 -41.98
CA ILE A 10 45.76 16.68 -42.70
C ILE A 10 45.20 17.94 -42.04
N LYS A 11 45.04 19.02 -42.81
CA LYS A 11 44.49 20.31 -42.35
C LYS A 11 45.16 20.82 -41.04
N GLY A 12 46.50 20.78 -40.98
CA GLY A 12 47.26 21.30 -39.83
C GLY A 12 47.28 20.39 -38.58
N HIS A 13 46.78 19.16 -38.67
CA HIS A 13 46.82 18.19 -37.58
C HIS A 13 47.53 16.91 -38.00
N GLU A 14 48.36 16.36 -37.11
CA GLU A 14 49.04 15.09 -37.31
C GLU A 14 48.19 13.91 -36.81
N TYR A 15 48.19 12.83 -37.60
CA TYR A 15 47.43 11.61 -37.34
C TYR A 15 48.31 10.38 -37.54
N LEU A 16 48.07 9.35 -36.73
CA LEU A 16 48.78 8.07 -36.78
C LEU A 16 47.93 7.00 -37.46
N TYR A 17 48.55 6.25 -38.36
CA TYR A 17 47.94 5.11 -39.06
C TYR A 17 48.85 3.90 -38.95
N GLU A 18 48.28 2.73 -38.66
CA GLU A 18 48.96 1.45 -38.83
C GLU A 18 48.81 1.03 -40.31
N VAL A 19 49.94 0.74 -40.96
CA VAL A 19 50.00 0.34 -42.36
C VAL A 19 50.50 -1.10 -42.44
N THR A 20 49.68 -1.97 -43.02
CA THR A 20 50.04 -3.37 -43.26
C THR A 20 50.13 -3.60 -44.77
N PRO A 21 51.34 -3.74 -45.33
CA PRO A 21 51.50 -4.11 -46.73
C PRO A 21 51.10 -5.57 -46.95
N TYR A 22 50.35 -5.83 -48.00
CA TYR A 22 49.96 -7.17 -48.43
C TYR A 22 50.11 -7.31 -49.95
N TYR A 23 50.44 -8.50 -50.41
CA TYR A 23 50.50 -8.82 -51.83
C TYR A 23 49.09 -9.18 -52.31
N ASP A 24 48.62 -8.51 -53.35
CA ASP A 24 47.31 -8.78 -53.97
C ASP A 24 47.54 -9.69 -55.20
N PRO A 25 47.21 -10.99 -55.10
CA PRO A 25 47.53 -11.96 -56.15
C PRO A 25 46.72 -11.76 -57.43
N ASP A 26 45.51 -11.20 -57.34
CA ASP A 26 44.63 -10.96 -58.50
C ASP A 26 45.13 -9.79 -59.37
N THR A 27 45.77 -8.80 -58.73
CA THR A 27 46.31 -7.63 -59.44
C THR A 27 47.83 -7.62 -59.58
N GLY A 28 48.52 -8.64 -59.06
CA GLY A 28 49.97 -8.82 -59.14
C GLY A 28 50.78 -7.68 -58.51
N LYS A 29 50.17 -6.91 -57.60
CA LYS A 29 50.75 -5.68 -57.05
C LYS A 29 50.73 -5.69 -55.53
N TRP A 30 51.73 -5.04 -54.93
CA TRP A 30 51.74 -4.76 -53.50
C TRP A 30 50.73 -3.66 -53.17
N ARG A 31 49.85 -3.93 -52.21
CA ARG A 31 48.85 -2.99 -51.69
C ARG A 31 49.10 -2.76 -50.21
N GLN A 32 48.46 -1.72 -49.68
CA GLN A 32 48.56 -1.33 -48.28
C GLN A 32 47.17 -1.25 -47.68
N LYS A 33 46.95 -1.95 -46.58
CA LYS A 33 45.77 -1.75 -45.72
C LYS A 33 46.15 -0.74 -44.65
N THR A 34 45.39 0.35 -44.54
CA THR A 34 45.63 1.39 -43.54
C THR A 34 44.54 1.35 -42.47
N LYS A 35 44.94 1.41 -41.20
CA LYS A 35 44.06 1.45 -40.03
C LYS A 35 44.37 2.71 -39.23
N TYR A 36 43.38 3.56 -39.02
CA TYR A 36 43.55 4.80 -38.25
C TYR A 36 43.72 4.50 -36.76
N LEU A 37 44.76 5.08 -36.14
CA LEU A 37 45.08 4.88 -34.72
C LEU A 37 44.57 6.04 -33.85
N GLY A 38 44.69 7.29 -34.32
CA GLY A 38 44.29 8.48 -33.55
C GLY A 38 44.97 9.76 -34.01
N LYS A 39 44.69 10.88 -33.34
CA LYS A 39 45.46 12.12 -33.48
C LYS A 39 46.79 11.92 -32.77
N ASN A 40 47.89 12.34 -33.39
CA ASN A 40 49.21 12.33 -32.77
C ASN A 40 49.26 13.42 -31.70
N VAL A 41 49.44 13.03 -30.44
CA VAL A 41 49.75 13.94 -29.33
C VAL A 41 51.00 13.37 -28.66
N ASP A 42 52.13 14.09 -28.76
CA ASP A 42 53.42 13.70 -28.18
C ASP A 42 53.93 12.29 -28.56
N GLY A 43 53.60 11.83 -29.78
CA GLY A 43 54.05 10.54 -30.30
C GLY A 43 53.08 9.39 -30.05
N GLU A 44 52.05 9.60 -29.21
CA GLU A 44 51.04 8.60 -28.87
C GLU A 44 49.70 8.88 -29.57
N PRO A 45 48.97 7.84 -30.02
CA PRO A 45 47.68 8.00 -30.67
C PRO A 45 46.58 8.29 -29.63
N VAL A 46 46.14 9.54 -29.56
CA VAL A 46 44.95 9.92 -28.79
C VAL A 46 43.73 9.90 -29.72
N LYS A 47 42.83 8.94 -29.50
CA LYS A 47 41.49 9.02 -30.09
C LYS A 47 40.75 10.15 -29.38
N LYS A 48 40.27 11.15 -30.12
CA LYS A 48 39.17 11.97 -29.61
C LYS A 48 38.07 10.98 -29.27
N ASP A 49 37.67 10.92 -28.00
CA ASP A 49 36.41 10.30 -27.63
C ASP A 49 35.37 10.96 -28.54
N ARG A 50 34.89 10.20 -29.52
CA ARG A 50 33.64 10.57 -30.16
C ARG A 50 32.66 10.38 -29.02
N GLY A 51 32.34 11.46 -28.30
CA GLY A 51 31.16 11.49 -27.46
C GLY A 51 30.08 10.85 -28.31
N GLY A 52 29.65 9.64 -27.92
CA GLY A 52 28.63 8.92 -28.65
C GLY A 52 27.47 9.89 -28.85
N LYS A 53 26.75 9.82 -29.99
CA LYS A 53 25.47 10.51 -30.10
C LYS A 53 24.75 10.31 -28.77
N VAL A 54 24.46 11.40 -28.06
CA VAL A 54 23.75 11.32 -26.78
C VAL A 54 22.46 10.61 -27.10
N GLY A 55 22.38 9.34 -26.71
CA GLY A 55 21.20 8.54 -26.95
C GLY A 55 20.08 9.01 -26.01
N GLN A 56 18.90 8.43 -26.20
CA GLN A 56 17.79 8.63 -25.28
C GLN A 56 18.23 8.44 -23.82
N ILE A 57 17.75 9.31 -22.95
CA ILE A 57 17.96 9.22 -21.51
C ILE A 57 16.75 8.50 -20.94
N TYR A 58 16.99 7.52 -20.08
CA TYR A 58 15.96 6.75 -19.42
C TYR A 58 15.98 6.97 -17.92
N ASP A 59 14.81 7.11 -17.32
CA ASP A 59 14.66 7.14 -15.87
C ASP A 59 14.83 5.73 -15.29
N ILE A 60 15.61 5.61 -14.20
CA ILE A 60 15.79 4.32 -13.52
C ILE A 60 15.77 4.46 -12.00
N GLY A 61 16.31 5.56 -11.47
CA GLY A 61 16.68 5.66 -10.06
C GLY A 61 15.55 5.35 -9.09
N GLU A 62 14.43 6.06 -9.24
CA GLU A 62 13.22 5.89 -8.43
C GLU A 62 12.61 4.47 -8.54
N TYR A 63 12.90 3.74 -9.62
CA TYR A 63 12.38 2.38 -9.84
C TYR A 63 13.30 1.26 -9.29
N ILE A 64 14.54 1.58 -8.91
CA ILE A 64 15.52 0.60 -8.40
C ILE A 64 14.99 -0.17 -7.18
N PRO A 65 14.40 0.48 -6.14
CA PRO A 65 13.91 -0.23 -4.97
C PRO A 65 12.81 -1.25 -5.31
N ALA A 66 11.87 -0.88 -6.18
CA ALA A 66 10.80 -1.78 -6.62
C ALA A 66 11.33 -2.96 -7.43
N TYR A 67 12.25 -2.72 -8.37
CA TYR A 67 12.90 -3.78 -9.14
C TYR A 67 13.55 -4.82 -8.23
N TRP A 68 14.31 -4.39 -7.22
CA TRP A 68 14.97 -5.31 -6.31
C TRP A 68 14.00 -6.00 -5.35
N ALA A 69 12.94 -5.33 -4.88
CA ALA A 69 11.90 -6.00 -4.09
C ALA A 69 11.26 -7.15 -4.88
N ILE A 70 10.88 -6.91 -6.14
CA ILE A 70 10.30 -7.92 -7.04
C ILE A 70 11.26 -9.10 -7.24
N LYS A 71 12.53 -8.81 -7.48
CA LYS A 71 13.56 -9.84 -7.75
C LYS A 71 13.95 -10.62 -6.51
N THR A 72 14.14 -9.95 -5.37
CA THR A 72 14.54 -10.60 -4.10
C THR A 72 13.44 -11.53 -3.59
N HIS A 73 12.17 -11.12 -3.69
CA HIS A 73 11.03 -11.90 -3.22
C HIS A 73 10.38 -12.76 -4.30
N LYS A 74 11.02 -12.86 -5.47
CA LYS A 74 10.60 -13.73 -6.59
C LYS A 74 9.10 -13.55 -6.97
N ILE A 75 8.65 -12.30 -6.99
CA ILE A 75 7.25 -11.94 -7.27
C ILE A 75 6.91 -12.31 -8.72
N MET A 76 7.85 -12.07 -9.64
CA MET A 76 7.67 -12.39 -11.06
C MET A 76 7.51 -13.90 -11.27
N GLU A 77 8.33 -14.70 -10.61
CA GLU A 77 8.31 -16.16 -10.66
C GLU A 77 7.01 -16.72 -10.10
N SER A 78 6.45 -16.07 -9.07
CA SER A 78 5.15 -16.44 -8.51
C SER A 78 4.01 -16.16 -9.51
N LEU A 79 4.04 -15.03 -10.22
CA LEU A 79 3.04 -14.67 -11.24
C LEU A 79 3.11 -15.55 -12.50
N LEU A 80 4.31 -15.96 -12.92
CA LEU A 80 4.52 -16.82 -14.09
C LEU A 80 3.85 -18.20 -13.97
N THR A 81 3.40 -18.59 -12.78
CA THR A 81 2.64 -19.84 -12.57
C THR A 81 1.19 -19.75 -13.02
N SER A 82 0.65 -18.53 -13.13
CA SER A 82 -0.75 -18.26 -13.46
C SER A 82 -0.95 -17.32 -14.66
N CYS A 83 0.10 -16.66 -15.11
CA CYS A 83 0.10 -15.67 -16.18
C CYS A 83 1.18 -16.01 -17.22
N SER A 84 0.96 -15.61 -18.48
CA SER A 84 2.02 -15.65 -19.49
C SER A 84 3.17 -14.69 -19.15
N PRO A 85 4.35 -14.80 -19.79
CA PRO A 85 5.43 -13.85 -19.60
C PRO A 85 5.03 -12.40 -19.88
N ASP A 86 4.27 -12.15 -20.94
CA ASP A 86 3.84 -10.81 -21.35
C ASP A 86 2.77 -10.25 -20.38
N GLU A 87 1.85 -11.11 -19.93
CA GLU A 87 0.85 -10.77 -18.90
C GLU A 87 1.55 -10.44 -17.58
N THR A 88 2.55 -11.23 -17.19
CA THR A 88 3.35 -11.00 -15.98
C THR A 88 4.12 -9.68 -16.05
N ALA A 89 4.77 -9.39 -17.18
CA ALA A 89 5.46 -8.14 -17.41
C ALA A 89 4.49 -6.95 -17.29
N THR A 90 3.31 -7.06 -17.90
CA THR A 90 2.26 -6.03 -17.84
C THR A 90 1.80 -5.79 -16.41
N VAL A 91 1.50 -6.85 -15.64
CA VAL A 91 1.09 -6.78 -14.23
C VAL A 91 2.16 -6.09 -13.38
N ILE A 92 3.42 -6.53 -13.51
CA ILE A 92 4.53 -5.97 -12.74
C ILE A 92 4.75 -4.48 -13.08
N LEU A 93 4.79 -4.13 -14.36
CA LEU A 93 5.04 -2.75 -14.78
C LEU A 93 3.87 -1.83 -14.40
N LEU A 94 2.62 -2.30 -14.51
CA LEU A 94 1.47 -1.55 -14.02
C LEU A 94 1.56 -1.34 -12.50
N THR A 95 1.97 -2.37 -11.76
CA THR A 95 2.17 -2.26 -10.30
C THR A 95 3.25 -1.24 -9.95
N ILE A 96 4.39 -1.27 -10.63
CA ILE A 96 5.47 -0.29 -10.44
C ILE A 96 4.99 1.12 -10.77
N ASN A 97 4.25 1.27 -11.88
CA ASN A 97 3.66 2.54 -12.26
C ASN A 97 2.73 3.08 -11.17
N ARG A 98 1.80 2.25 -10.66
CA ARG A 98 0.89 2.62 -9.57
C ARG A 98 1.63 3.04 -8.31
N LEU A 99 2.72 2.37 -7.99
CA LEU A 99 3.48 2.62 -6.78
C LEU A 99 4.29 3.94 -6.83
N ILE A 100 4.84 4.31 -8.00
CA ILE A 100 5.85 5.38 -8.10
C ILE A 100 5.36 6.59 -8.89
N ASN A 101 4.68 6.39 -10.01
CA ASN A 101 4.24 7.48 -10.90
C ASN A 101 2.90 7.13 -11.59
N PRO A 102 1.78 7.13 -10.84
CA PRO A 102 0.49 6.72 -11.37
C PRO A 102 0.04 7.64 -12.51
N CYS A 103 -0.34 7.06 -13.65
CA CYS A 103 -0.86 7.81 -14.80
C CYS A 103 -1.98 7.06 -15.55
N PRO A 104 -2.93 7.73 -16.23
CA PRO A 104 -4.02 7.04 -16.92
C PRO A 104 -3.53 6.01 -17.96
N PRO A 105 -4.31 4.96 -18.26
CA PRO A 105 -3.94 3.91 -19.22
C PRO A 105 -3.36 4.41 -20.55
N ALA A 106 -3.96 5.47 -21.12
CA ALA A 106 -3.53 6.09 -22.36
C ALA A 106 -2.07 6.61 -22.34
N ASN A 107 -1.52 6.89 -21.15
CA ASN A 107 -0.17 7.43 -20.98
C ASN A 107 0.85 6.37 -20.58
N LEU A 108 0.44 5.12 -20.32
CA LEU A 108 1.32 4.06 -19.84
C LEU A 108 2.44 3.72 -20.84
N SER A 109 2.14 3.68 -22.14
CA SER A 109 3.16 3.41 -23.17
C SER A 109 4.22 4.51 -23.20
N THR A 110 3.79 5.78 -23.16
CA THR A 110 4.70 6.93 -23.15
C THR A 110 5.57 6.93 -21.89
N TRP A 111 4.98 6.60 -20.73
CA TRP A 111 5.72 6.44 -19.49
C TRP A 111 6.73 5.28 -19.58
N LEU A 112 6.34 4.12 -20.09
CA LEU A 112 7.25 2.98 -20.19
C LEU A 112 8.44 3.28 -21.12
N GLU A 113 8.21 3.98 -22.22
CA GLU A 113 9.24 4.42 -23.17
C GLU A 113 10.28 5.38 -22.55
N SER A 114 9.90 6.19 -21.56
CA SER A 114 10.81 7.11 -20.87
C SER A 114 11.63 6.43 -19.77
N THR A 115 11.26 5.21 -19.37
CA THR A 115 11.95 4.48 -18.29
C THR A 115 12.84 3.37 -18.82
N TYR A 116 13.87 3.02 -18.05
CA TYR A 116 14.74 1.88 -18.36
C TYR A 116 14.07 0.53 -18.02
N LEU A 117 12.88 0.56 -17.42
CA LEU A 117 12.11 -0.63 -17.05
C LEU A 117 11.74 -1.48 -18.27
N SER A 118 11.45 -0.84 -19.41
CA SER A 118 11.18 -1.51 -20.69
C SER A 118 12.29 -2.50 -21.09
N LYS A 119 13.55 -2.22 -20.72
CA LYS A 119 14.70 -3.10 -20.99
C LYS A 119 14.94 -4.13 -19.89
N LEU A 120 14.58 -3.80 -18.65
CA LEU A 120 14.74 -4.69 -17.49
C LEU A 120 13.67 -5.77 -17.44
N ILE A 121 12.44 -5.42 -17.82
CA ILE A 121 11.25 -6.26 -17.81
C ILE A 121 10.65 -6.22 -19.22
N PRO A 122 11.25 -6.93 -20.19
CA PRO A 122 10.74 -6.97 -21.55
C PRO A 122 9.44 -7.77 -21.62
N GLY A 123 8.61 -7.47 -22.62
CA GLY A 123 7.40 -8.25 -22.94
C GLY A 123 6.08 -7.54 -22.67
N ALA A 124 6.09 -6.40 -21.96
CA ALA A 124 4.88 -5.58 -21.85
C ALA A 124 4.77 -4.62 -23.04
N ASP A 125 3.60 -4.64 -23.67
CA ASP A 125 3.12 -3.59 -24.56
C ASP A 125 1.84 -3.02 -23.95
N PHE A 126 1.85 -1.74 -23.56
CA PHE A 126 0.71 -1.09 -22.92
C PHE A 126 -0.33 -0.62 -23.95
N ASN A 127 -0.80 -1.56 -24.77
CA ASN A 127 -2.03 -1.35 -25.53
C ASN A 127 -3.22 -1.40 -24.57
N GLU A 128 -4.08 -0.38 -24.62
CA GLU A 128 -5.25 -0.24 -23.75
C GLU A 128 -6.19 -1.46 -23.82
N SER A 129 -6.43 -2.03 -25.01
CA SER A 129 -7.25 -3.22 -25.17
C SER A 129 -6.63 -4.43 -24.47
N ASP A 130 -5.32 -4.62 -24.61
CA ASP A 130 -4.61 -5.76 -24.04
C ASP A 130 -4.54 -5.62 -22.52
N LEU A 131 -4.30 -4.42 -22.01
CA LEU A 131 -4.34 -4.11 -20.58
C LEU A 131 -5.69 -4.50 -19.95
N LEU A 132 -6.80 -4.10 -20.58
CA LEU A 132 -8.15 -4.45 -20.09
C LEU A 132 -8.38 -5.96 -20.13
N GLN A 133 -7.91 -6.66 -21.16
CA GLN A 133 -7.99 -8.11 -21.24
C GLN A 133 -7.17 -8.80 -20.14
N VAL A 134 -5.97 -8.29 -19.83
CA VAL A 134 -5.14 -8.79 -18.72
C VAL A 134 -5.87 -8.63 -17.40
N LEU A 135 -6.39 -7.43 -17.10
CA LEU A 135 -7.12 -7.18 -15.86
C LEU A 135 -8.41 -8.01 -15.76
N GLN A 136 -9.11 -8.21 -16.87
CA GLN A 136 -10.29 -9.06 -16.91
C GLN A 136 -9.93 -10.53 -16.67
N LYS A 137 -8.86 -11.06 -17.29
CA LYS A 137 -8.38 -12.42 -17.04
C LYS A 137 -8.01 -12.64 -15.58
N ILE A 138 -7.35 -11.68 -14.93
CA ILE A 138 -7.03 -11.72 -13.50
C ILE A 138 -8.31 -11.74 -12.66
N SER A 139 -9.36 -11.05 -13.11
CA SER A 139 -10.65 -11.00 -12.41
C SER A 139 -11.45 -12.30 -12.55
N ASP A 140 -11.40 -12.92 -13.73
CA ASP A 140 -12.20 -14.10 -14.08
C ASP A 140 -11.54 -15.43 -13.65
N ARG A 141 -10.23 -15.42 -13.38
CA ARG A 141 -9.44 -16.60 -13.02
C ARG A 141 -8.88 -16.51 -11.59
N PRO A 142 -8.53 -17.63 -10.94
CA PRO A 142 -7.96 -17.64 -9.59
C PRO A 142 -6.49 -17.20 -9.55
N VAL A 143 -6.09 -16.17 -10.31
CA VAL A 143 -4.71 -15.70 -10.42
C VAL A 143 -4.17 -15.28 -9.06
N ALA A 144 -4.94 -14.52 -8.28
CA ALA A 144 -4.50 -14.06 -6.96
C ALA A 144 -4.30 -15.20 -5.94
N GLU A 145 -5.17 -16.21 -5.96
CA GLU A 145 -5.06 -17.38 -5.08
C GLU A 145 -3.82 -18.21 -5.44
N VAL A 146 -3.60 -18.46 -6.74
CA VAL A 146 -2.43 -19.19 -7.24
C VAL A 146 -1.16 -18.41 -6.92
N PHE A 147 -1.13 -17.10 -7.17
CA PHE A 147 -0.03 -16.23 -6.79
C PHE A 147 0.28 -16.34 -5.29
N SER A 148 -0.72 -16.21 -4.42
CA SER A 148 -0.54 -16.21 -2.96
C SER A 148 0.09 -17.51 -2.47
N ARG A 149 -0.41 -18.66 -2.97
CA ARG A 149 0.14 -19.99 -2.65
C ARG A 149 1.57 -20.16 -3.15
N MET A 150 1.86 -19.74 -4.37
CA MET A 150 3.20 -19.85 -4.94
C MET A 150 4.19 -18.90 -4.27
N PHE A 151 3.76 -17.67 -3.99
CA PHE A 151 4.55 -16.67 -3.27
C PHE A 151 4.91 -17.16 -1.87
N ALA A 152 3.94 -17.71 -1.13
CA ALA A 152 4.17 -18.30 0.18
C ALA A 152 5.16 -19.47 0.15
N SER A 153 5.02 -20.37 -0.83
CA SER A 153 5.90 -21.53 -1.01
C SER A 153 7.32 -21.11 -1.39
N ILE A 154 7.48 -20.21 -2.36
CA ILE A 154 8.79 -19.78 -2.89
C ILE A 154 9.62 -19.01 -1.84
N ASN A 155 8.95 -18.31 -0.93
CA ASN A 155 9.58 -17.48 0.10
C ASN A 155 9.63 -18.16 1.49
N ASP A 156 9.30 -19.45 1.57
CA ASP A 156 9.29 -20.24 2.81
C ASP A 156 8.50 -19.55 3.94
N LEU A 157 7.31 -19.07 3.61
CA LEU A 157 6.43 -18.37 4.53
C LEU A 157 5.70 -19.37 5.44
N SER A 158 5.44 -19.01 6.70
CA SER A 158 4.90 -19.90 7.73
C SER A 158 3.44 -20.32 7.50
N ASN A 159 2.96 -21.37 8.18
CA ASN A 159 1.53 -21.72 8.10
C ASN A 159 0.65 -20.79 8.95
N LYS A 160 1.25 -20.12 9.95
CA LYS A 160 0.59 -19.12 10.78
C LYS A 160 0.34 -17.86 9.97
N ARG A 161 -0.93 -17.47 9.84
CA ARG A 161 -1.34 -16.34 9.01
C ARG A 161 -2.33 -15.45 9.74
N PHE A 162 -2.05 -14.16 9.78
CA PHE A 162 -3.08 -13.17 10.12
C PHE A 162 -3.89 -12.86 8.88
N LEU A 163 -5.20 -13.03 8.98
CA LEU A 163 -6.15 -12.88 7.89
C LEU A 163 -6.91 -11.56 8.10
N PHE A 164 -6.38 -10.49 7.52
CA PHE A 164 -6.93 -9.15 7.59
C PHE A 164 -8.11 -9.03 6.63
N THR A 165 -9.33 -8.88 7.16
CA THR A 165 -10.47 -8.53 6.30
C THR A 165 -10.52 -7.02 6.16
N LEU A 166 -10.60 -6.55 4.92
CA LEU A 166 -10.59 -5.13 4.58
C LEU A 166 -11.93 -4.72 4.00
N ARG A 167 -12.33 -3.49 4.34
CA ARG A 167 -13.49 -2.83 3.79
C ARG A 167 -13.06 -1.74 2.82
N LEU A 168 -13.36 -1.94 1.54
CA LEU A 168 -12.90 -1.08 0.45
C LEU A 168 -14.10 -0.37 -0.14
N HIS A 169 -14.42 0.81 0.42
CA HIS A 169 -15.56 1.65 0.06
C HIS A 169 -15.20 2.64 -1.06
N ASP A 170 -16.20 3.04 -1.86
CA ASP A 170 -16.11 4.29 -2.61
C ASP A 170 -16.33 5.46 -1.62
N ILE A 171 -15.27 6.24 -1.37
CA ILE A 171 -15.29 7.38 -0.45
C ILE A 171 -16.40 8.39 -0.82
N ALA A 172 -16.77 8.48 -2.10
CA ALA A 172 -17.85 9.35 -2.57
C ALA A 172 -19.25 8.93 -2.12
N GLU A 173 -19.47 7.62 -1.93
CA GLU A 173 -20.74 7.04 -1.49
C GLU A 173 -20.90 7.22 0.03
N LEU A 174 -19.81 6.98 0.78
CA LEU A 174 -19.74 7.20 2.23
C LEU A 174 -19.97 8.67 2.64
N MET A 175 -19.57 9.62 1.79
CA MET A 175 -19.81 11.06 1.99
C MET A 175 -21.25 11.48 1.68
N LYS A 176 -21.92 10.83 0.72
CA LYS A 176 -23.35 11.04 0.45
C LYS A 176 -24.24 10.46 1.54
N GLU A 177 -23.86 9.30 2.08
CA GLU A 177 -24.70 8.55 3.01
C GLU A 177 -24.57 8.97 4.48
N LYS A 178 -23.46 9.61 4.87
CA LYS A 178 -23.40 10.32 6.17
C LYS A 178 -24.50 11.39 6.34
N GLY A 179 -25.11 11.85 5.24
CA GLY A 179 -26.25 12.76 5.26
C GLY A 179 -27.63 12.10 5.20
N SER A 180 -27.77 10.83 4.83
CA SER A 180 -29.08 10.21 4.53
C SER A 180 -29.57 9.20 5.57
N GLY A 181 -28.73 8.76 6.53
CA GLY A 181 -29.18 7.98 7.68
C GLY A 181 -29.72 6.56 7.41
N LEU A 182 -29.70 6.08 6.16
CA LEU A 182 -30.04 4.70 5.80
C LEU A 182 -28.77 3.91 5.48
N PHE A 183 -28.41 2.97 6.35
CA PHE A 183 -27.61 1.81 5.95
C PHE A 183 -28.58 0.82 5.30
N SER A 184 -28.58 0.68 3.97
CA SER A 184 -29.39 -0.36 3.31
C SER A 184 -28.63 -1.69 3.30
N GLU A 185 -29.32 -2.79 3.63
CA GLU A 185 -28.80 -4.16 3.56
C GLU A 185 -28.28 -4.52 2.14
N ASP A 186 -28.80 -3.84 1.10
CA ASP A 186 -28.40 -4.00 -0.31
C ASP A 186 -26.92 -3.70 -0.59
N ILE A 187 -26.22 -2.94 0.26
CA ILE A 187 -24.82 -2.53 0.04
C ILE A 187 -23.86 -3.72 0.28
N LEU A 188 -24.11 -4.53 1.32
CA LEU A 188 -23.25 -5.67 1.68
C LEU A 188 -23.28 -6.77 0.60
N GLU A 189 -24.38 -6.86 -0.15
CA GLU A 189 -24.56 -7.79 -1.28
C GLU A 189 -23.96 -7.27 -2.60
N ARG A 190 -23.52 -6.01 -2.68
CA ARG A 190 -22.92 -5.45 -3.90
C ARG A 190 -21.42 -5.21 -3.79
N GLU A 191 -20.88 -5.20 -2.58
CA GLU A 191 -19.49 -4.89 -2.32
C GLU A 191 -18.58 -6.12 -2.30
N LEU A 192 -17.43 -5.99 -2.97
CA LEU A 192 -16.39 -7.01 -3.00
C LEU A 192 -15.73 -7.10 -1.61
N GLY A 193 -15.75 -8.28 -1.00
CA GLY A 193 -14.99 -8.52 0.23
C GLY A 193 -13.52 -8.77 -0.10
N VAL A 194 -12.58 -8.22 0.67
CA VAL A 194 -11.15 -8.49 0.50
C VAL A 194 -10.53 -9.05 1.75
N ARG A 195 -9.63 -10.02 1.57
CA ARG A 195 -8.81 -10.57 2.63
C ARG A 195 -7.33 -10.52 2.22
N ILE A 196 -6.50 -9.93 3.08
CA ILE A 196 -5.05 -9.94 2.95
C ILE A 196 -4.46 -10.87 3.99
N HIS A 197 -3.47 -11.67 3.57
CA HIS A 197 -2.77 -12.60 4.45
C HIS A 197 -1.45 -11.97 4.88
N TYR A 198 -1.09 -12.12 6.14
CA TYR A 198 0.17 -11.63 6.69
C TYR A 198 0.92 -12.74 7.42
N ASP A 199 2.21 -12.86 7.09
CA ASP A 199 3.16 -13.74 7.75
C ASP A 199 3.81 -12.99 8.92
N PRO A 200 3.61 -13.42 10.17
CA PRO A 200 4.22 -12.76 11.32
C PRO A 200 5.70 -13.08 11.54
N ASP A 201 6.19 -14.21 11.03
CA ASP A 201 7.58 -14.67 11.22
C ASP A 201 8.53 -13.90 10.29
N LYS A 202 8.09 -13.69 9.05
CA LYS A 202 8.80 -12.89 8.04
C LYS A 202 8.39 -11.43 8.03
N GLN A 203 7.28 -11.09 8.69
CA GLN A 203 6.69 -9.76 8.73
C GLN A 203 6.36 -9.17 7.34
N ILE A 204 5.79 -9.99 6.45
CA ILE A 204 5.41 -9.56 5.09
C ILE A 204 3.99 -10.00 4.73
N LEU A 205 3.38 -9.32 3.77
CA LEU A 205 2.11 -9.79 3.19
C LEU A 205 2.36 -11.07 2.40
N ALA A 206 1.51 -12.07 2.61
CA ALA A 206 1.66 -13.41 2.05
C ALA A 206 0.68 -13.70 0.90
N GLY A 207 -0.44 -12.96 0.82
CA GLY A 207 -1.49 -13.27 -0.14
C GLY A 207 -2.70 -12.34 -0.11
N PHE A 208 -3.57 -12.53 -1.09
CA PHE A 208 -4.77 -11.74 -1.34
C PHE A 208 -5.90 -12.63 -1.88
N ASP A 209 -7.09 -12.47 -1.30
CA ASP A 209 -8.33 -13.04 -1.81
C ASP A 209 -9.39 -11.95 -1.99
N ALA A 210 -10.17 -12.09 -3.06
CA ALA A 210 -11.32 -11.25 -3.36
C ALA A 210 -12.60 -12.08 -3.47
N PHE A 211 -13.60 -11.68 -2.71
CA PHE A 211 -14.89 -12.35 -2.55
C PHE A 211 -15.98 -11.54 -3.21
N GLN A 212 -16.97 -12.24 -3.78
CA GLN A 212 -18.09 -11.58 -4.44
C GLN A 212 -18.94 -10.76 -3.46
N PHE A 213 -19.06 -11.21 -2.21
CA PHE A 213 -19.87 -10.57 -1.17
C PHE A 213 -19.07 -10.42 0.11
N GLN A 214 -19.33 -9.35 0.85
CA GLN A 214 -18.66 -9.08 2.13
C GLN A 214 -18.97 -10.11 3.21
N HIS A 215 -20.23 -10.55 3.33
CA HIS A 215 -20.65 -11.53 4.34
C HIS A 215 -19.98 -12.90 4.17
N ALA A 216 -19.63 -13.25 2.93
CA ALA A 216 -18.99 -14.52 2.62
C ALA A 216 -17.53 -14.60 3.13
N VAL A 217 -16.86 -13.45 3.37
CA VAL A 217 -15.44 -13.41 3.72
C VAL A 217 -15.15 -14.19 5.00
N ILE A 218 -15.91 -13.93 6.07
CA ILE A 218 -15.64 -14.57 7.37
C ILE A 218 -16.09 -16.03 7.36
N GLU A 219 -17.22 -16.34 6.72
CA GLU A 219 -17.70 -17.72 6.63
C GLU A 219 -16.71 -18.61 5.86
N ASP A 220 -16.28 -18.16 4.68
CA ASP A 220 -15.26 -18.86 3.91
C ASP A 220 -13.94 -18.92 4.68
N THR A 221 -13.57 -17.89 5.44
CA THR A 221 -12.38 -17.93 6.29
C THR A 221 -12.44 -19.05 7.33
N ILE A 222 -13.59 -19.20 8.01
CA ILE A 222 -13.80 -20.29 8.97
C ILE A 222 -13.68 -21.64 8.26
N ASP A 223 -14.27 -21.79 7.07
CA ASP A 223 -14.22 -23.03 6.30
C ASP A 223 -12.80 -23.35 5.79
N GLN A 224 -12.03 -22.34 5.38
CA GLN A 224 -10.64 -22.52 4.94
C GLN A 224 -9.69 -22.90 6.08
N ILE A 225 -9.91 -22.35 7.28
CA ILE A 225 -9.17 -22.76 8.48
C ILE A 225 -9.55 -24.21 8.84
N SER A 226 -10.86 -24.50 8.89
CA SER A 226 -11.39 -25.81 9.28
C SER A 226 -11.02 -26.93 8.31
N SER A 227 -10.92 -26.63 7.01
CA SER A 227 -10.49 -27.59 5.98
C SER A 227 -8.97 -27.78 5.91
N GLY A 228 -8.19 -27.04 6.70
CA GLY A 228 -6.73 -27.14 6.74
C GLY A 228 -6.02 -26.47 5.55
N LYS A 229 -6.72 -25.65 4.76
CA LYS A 229 -6.06 -24.81 3.73
C LYS A 229 -5.18 -23.74 4.37
N ILE A 230 -5.61 -23.19 5.50
CA ILE A 230 -4.87 -22.22 6.32
C ILE A 230 -4.98 -22.65 7.80
N PRO A 231 -4.27 -23.72 8.21
CA PRO A 231 -4.55 -24.42 9.47
C PRO A 231 -4.31 -23.56 10.73
N GLU A 232 -3.38 -22.61 10.67
CA GLU A 232 -3.04 -21.70 11.77
C GLU A 232 -3.48 -20.25 11.45
N GLY A 233 -4.59 -20.11 10.73
CA GLY A 233 -5.18 -18.81 10.40
C GLY A 233 -5.77 -18.11 11.64
N ILE A 234 -5.42 -16.85 11.83
CA ILE A 234 -5.96 -15.96 12.85
C ILE A 234 -6.78 -14.88 12.16
N ILE A 235 -8.08 -14.82 12.47
CA ILE A 235 -9.01 -13.90 11.82
C ILE A 235 -8.84 -12.52 12.43
N VAL A 236 -8.57 -11.51 11.60
CA VAL A 236 -8.49 -10.11 12.04
C VAL A 236 -9.51 -9.29 11.25
N PRO A 237 -10.78 -9.33 11.66
CA PRO A 237 -11.84 -8.75 10.87
C PRO A 237 -11.96 -7.24 11.10
N HIS A 238 -12.50 -6.54 10.11
CA HIS A 238 -13.08 -5.23 10.33
C HIS A 238 -14.23 -5.31 11.35
N TRP A 239 -14.38 -4.26 12.19
CA TRP A 239 -15.29 -4.27 13.34
C TRP A 239 -16.77 -4.33 12.93
N ASP A 240 -17.12 -3.80 11.76
CA ASP A 240 -18.48 -3.80 11.22
C ASP A 240 -18.90 -5.16 10.62
N TYR A 241 -17.94 -6.04 10.31
CA TYR A 241 -18.26 -7.40 9.90
C TYR A 241 -18.75 -8.26 11.07
N LEU A 242 -18.54 -7.80 12.31
CA LEU A 242 -18.84 -8.59 13.50
C LEU A 242 -20.21 -8.28 14.07
N SER A 243 -21.20 -9.00 13.55
CA SER A 243 -22.47 -9.17 14.25
C SER A 243 -22.29 -10.12 15.46
N PRO A 244 -23.14 -10.02 16.50
CA PRO A 244 -23.12 -10.96 17.62
C PRO A 244 -23.28 -12.43 17.18
N SER A 245 -24.05 -12.69 16.11
CA SER A 245 -24.24 -14.04 15.56
C SER A 245 -22.96 -14.57 14.90
N LEU A 246 -22.24 -13.73 14.16
CA LEU A 246 -20.99 -14.13 13.51
C LEU A 246 -19.86 -14.32 14.54
N MET A 247 -19.78 -13.46 15.55
CA MET A 247 -18.88 -13.65 16.70
C MET A 247 -19.11 -15.00 17.37
N LEU A 248 -20.38 -15.35 17.63
CA LEU A 248 -20.71 -16.66 18.21
C LEU A 248 -20.26 -17.81 17.29
N ARG A 249 -20.35 -17.65 15.97
CA ARG A 249 -19.92 -18.67 15.00
C ARG A 249 -18.41 -18.84 14.96
N ILE A 250 -17.62 -17.76 14.92
CA ILE A 250 -16.15 -17.78 15.03
C ILE A 250 -15.75 -18.48 16.34
N VAL A 251 -16.40 -18.12 17.43
CA VAL A 251 -16.14 -18.70 18.75
C VAL A 251 -16.53 -20.18 18.80
N ASN A 252 -17.67 -20.58 18.24
CA ASN A 252 -18.08 -21.99 18.24
C ASN A 252 -17.19 -22.85 17.32
N ALA A 253 -16.66 -22.30 16.24
CA ALA A 253 -15.70 -22.96 15.37
C ALA A 253 -14.31 -23.12 16.02
N GLY A 254 -14.06 -22.47 17.16
CA GLY A 254 -12.78 -22.54 17.86
C GLY A 254 -11.65 -21.75 17.18
N CYS A 255 -11.97 -20.88 16.22
CA CYS A 255 -10.99 -20.07 15.52
C CYS A 255 -10.40 -18.98 16.44
N SER A 256 -9.10 -18.72 16.25
CA SER A 256 -8.43 -17.57 16.88
C SER A 256 -8.78 -16.28 16.15
N PHE A 257 -8.98 -15.19 16.88
CA PHE A 257 -9.27 -13.89 16.27
C PHE A 257 -8.77 -12.72 17.11
N ILE A 258 -8.61 -11.57 16.46
CA ILE A 258 -8.32 -10.27 17.07
C ILE A 258 -9.19 -9.23 16.37
N THR A 259 -9.99 -8.47 17.10
CA THR A 259 -10.86 -7.46 16.50
C THR A 259 -11.03 -6.23 17.37
N ARG A 260 -11.08 -5.06 16.73
CA ARG A 260 -11.51 -3.84 17.41
C ARG A 260 -13.02 -3.89 17.62
N THR A 261 -13.46 -3.43 18.78
CA THR A 261 -14.88 -3.31 19.08
C THR A 261 -15.19 -1.89 19.52
N ASP A 262 -16.41 -1.45 19.24
CA ASP A 262 -16.90 -0.17 19.71
C ASP A 262 -17.01 -0.19 21.25
N VAL A 263 -16.46 0.84 21.88
CA VAL A 263 -16.59 1.09 23.32
C VAL A 263 -18.04 1.31 23.74
N SER A 264 -18.94 1.60 22.80
CA SER A 264 -20.39 1.69 23.01
C SER A 264 -21.08 0.32 23.16
N TYR A 265 -20.44 -0.77 22.70
CA TYR A 265 -21.01 -2.12 22.76
C TYR A 265 -21.36 -2.49 24.21
N GLY A 266 -22.61 -2.87 24.45
CA GLY A 266 -23.20 -3.03 25.81
C GLY A 266 -22.31 -3.74 26.84
N PRO A 267 -21.75 -4.93 26.52
CA PRO A 267 -20.82 -5.62 27.40
C PRO A 267 -19.55 -4.82 27.72
N VAL A 268 -18.96 -4.13 26.74
CA VAL A 268 -17.76 -3.31 26.91
C VAL A 268 -18.07 -2.03 27.68
N SER A 269 -19.15 -1.34 27.32
CA SER A 269 -19.56 -0.09 27.99
C SER A 269 -19.90 -0.32 29.46
N SER A 270 -20.54 -1.45 29.80
CA SER A 270 -20.78 -1.86 31.20
C SER A 270 -19.48 -2.06 31.98
N HIS A 271 -18.44 -2.62 31.35
CA HIS A 271 -17.12 -2.75 31.97
C HIS A 271 -16.41 -1.41 32.16
N ILE A 272 -16.56 -0.47 31.23
CA ILE A 272 -16.00 0.88 31.35
C ILE A 272 -16.69 1.65 32.48
N SER A 273 -18.03 1.64 32.53
CA SER A 273 -18.82 2.42 33.48
C SER A 273 -18.71 1.91 34.92
N SER A 274 -18.61 0.59 35.14
CA SER A 274 -18.58 0.00 36.48
C SER A 274 -17.25 0.18 37.23
N ARG A 275 -16.15 0.52 36.54
CA ARG A 275 -14.78 0.45 37.09
C ARG A 275 -13.86 1.60 36.70
N GLY A 276 -14.44 2.76 36.33
CA GLY A 276 -13.72 3.93 35.80
C GLY A 276 -12.54 4.41 36.65
N GLU A 277 -12.69 4.47 37.98
CA GLU A 277 -11.65 4.97 38.91
C GLU A 277 -10.40 4.06 39.00
N GLN A 278 -10.54 2.76 38.71
CA GLN A 278 -9.42 1.82 38.71
C GLN A 278 -8.64 1.79 37.38
N MET A 279 -9.15 2.46 36.36
CA MET A 279 -8.54 2.43 35.03
C MET A 279 -7.22 3.20 35.00
N GLU A 280 -7.18 4.35 35.68
CA GLU A 280 -6.04 5.28 35.75
C GLU A 280 -5.02 4.89 36.84
N HIS A 281 -5.06 3.65 37.32
CA HIS A 281 -4.12 3.19 38.33
C HIS A 281 -2.69 3.12 37.76
N PRO A 282 -1.64 3.61 38.46
CA PRO A 282 -0.27 3.64 37.96
C PRO A 282 0.27 2.29 37.47
N ALA A 283 -0.18 1.19 38.07
CA ALA A 283 0.19 -0.17 37.66
C ALA A 283 -0.21 -0.53 36.20
N ASN A 284 -1.20 0.17 35.64
CA ASN A 284 -1.72 -0.06 34.29
C ASN A 284 -1.03 0.79 33.23
N ILE A 285 -0.11 1.69 33.61
CA ILE A 285 0.62 2.53 32.67
C ILE A 285 1.53 1.66 31.81
N ARG A 286 1.40 1.79 30.49
CA ARG A 286 2.25 1.18 29.47
C ARG A 286 2.55 2.21 28.40
N TYR A 287 3.58 1.97 27.60
CA TYR A 287 3.91 2.82 26.46
C TYR A 287 3.44 2.13 25.18
N TYR A 288 2.58 2.80 24.42
CA TYR A 288 2.15 2.35 23.09
C TYR A 288 2.50 3.43 22.06
N LYS A 289 3.27 3.07 21.03
CA LYS A 289 3.75 4.01 19.99
C LYS A 289 4.45 5.27 20.55
N GLY A 290 5.16 5.12 21.67
CA GLY A 290 5.87 6.22 22.33
C GLY A 290 5.01 7.07 23.27
N GLU A 291 3.72 6.80 23.38
CA GLU A 291 2.79 7.52 24.26
C GLU A 291 2.42 6.68 25.49
N ALA A 292 2.27 7.34 26.64
CA ALA A 292 1.83 6.69 27.86
C ALA A 292 0.31 6.45 27.82
N CYS A 293 -0.11 5.20 27.97
CA CYS A 293 -1.50 4.78 27.95
C CYS A 293 -1.80 3.88 29.16
N TYR A 294 -3.07 3.83 29.59
CA TYR A 294 -3.53 2.83 30.56
C TYR A 294 -4.11 1.62 29.83
N ILE A 295 -3.72 0.43 30.28
CA ILE A 295 -4.16 -0.83 29.66
C ILE A 295 -4.78 -1.73 30.69
N ARG A 296 -5.97 -2.26 30.37
CA ARG A 296 -6.71 -3.13 31.27
C ARG A 296 -7.27 -4.35 30.54
N PRO A 297 -7.08 -5.58 31.06
CA PRO A 297 -7.74 -6.76 30.54
C PRO A 297 -9.24 -6.75 30.89
N LEU A 298 -10.04 -7.31 29.98
CA LEU A 298 -11.47 -7.55 30.15
C LEU A 298 -11.81 -8.98 29.69
N SER A 299 -12.94 -9.50 30.17
CA SER A 299 -13.47 -10.79 29.73
C SER A 299 -14.97 -10.69 29.56
N ILE A 300 -15.48 -11.05 28.38
CA ILE A 300 -16.90 -11.01 28.04
C ILE A 300 -17.36 -12.44 27.73
N SER A 301 -18.54 -12.81 28.24
CA SER A 301 -19.17 -14.09 27.91
C SER A 301 -19.96 -14.00 26.61
N TYR A 302 -19.66 -14.88 25.65
CA TYR A 302 -20.45 -15.12 24.45
C TYR A 302 -21.05 -16.53 24.50
N GLY A 303 -22.32 -16.63 24.90
CA GLY A 303 -22.98 -17.91 25.10
C GLY A 303 -22.30 -18.71 26.22
N LYS A 304 -21.76 -19.89 25.88
CA LYS A 304 -21.02 -20.76 26.83
C LYS A 304 -19.52 -20.46 26.88
N ASN A 305 -19.01 -19.63 25.99
CA ASN A 305 -17.58 -19.38 25.83
C ASN A 305 -17.22 -17.98 26.35
N ASN A 306 -15.99 -17.83 26.82
CA ASN A 306 -15.45 -16.53 27.20
C ASN A 306 -14.53 -15.99 26.11
N VAL A 307 -14.62 -14.68 25.86
CA VAL A 307 -13.76 -13.91 24.97
C VAL A 307 -12.99 -12.93 25.82
N HIS A 308 -11.69 -12.82 25.58
CA HIS A 308 -10.82 -11.90 26.29
C HIS A 308 -10.69 -10.59 25.52
N GLY A 309 -10.23 -9.54 26.18
CA GLY A 309 -9.99 -8.27 25.51
C GLY A 309 -9.11 -7.34 26.33
N TYR A 310 -8.73 -6.23 25.71
CA TYR A 310 -7.99 -5.15 26.34
C TYR A 310 -8.65 -3.81 26.04
N ILE A 311 -8.79 -2.98 27.08
CA ILE A 311 -9.14 -1.57 26.94
C ILE A 311 -7.83 -0.79 27.03
N LEU A 312 -7.57 0.03 26.01
CA LEU A 312 -6.51 1.02 25.98
C LEU A 312 -7.12 2.39 26.17
N HIS A 313 -6.53 3.19 27.05
CA HIS A 313 -6.90 4.57 27.29
C HIS A 313 -5.71 5.48 27.05
N ASP A 314 -5.83 6.32 26.03
CA ASP A 314 -4.87 7.33 25.65
C ASP A 314 -5.35 8.69 26.18
N ILE A 315 -4.62 9.23 27.14
CA ILE A 315 -4.95 10.48 27.83
C ILE A 315 -4.83 11.68 26.88
N ARG A 316 -3.82 11.68 26.00
CA ARG A 316 -3.62 12.78 25.04
C ARG A 316 -4.76 12.79 24.03
N ARG A 317 -5.12 11.62 23.52
CA ARG A 317 -6.26 11.45 22.64
C ARG A 317 -7.57 11.84 23.32
N GLU A 318 -7.76 11.46 24.58
CA GLU A 318 -8.95 11.86 25.35
C GLU A 318 -9.09 13.38 25.42
N GLN A 319 -8.02 14.10 25.74
CA GLN A 319 -8.05 15.56 25.82
C GLN A 319 -8.42 16.19 24.47
N ALA A 320 -7.81 15.71 23.38
CA ALA A 320 -8.12 16.18 22.03
C ALA A 320 -9.58 15.88 21.63
N ASP A 321 -10.02 14.64 21.85
CA ASP A 321 -11.38 14.17 21.56
C ASP A 321 -12.41 14.98 22.37
N ARG A 322 -12.13 15.25 23.65
CA ARG A 322 -12.99 16.02 24.56
C ARG A 322 -13.15 17.47 24.10
N LEU A 323 -12.04 18.12 23.72
CA LEU A 323 -12.08 19.47 23.17
C LEU A 323 -12.90 19.53 21.87
N ALA A 324 -12.67 18.59 20.96
CA ALA A 324 -13.43 18.50 19.71
C ALA A 324 -14.92 18.23 19.96
N PHE A 325 -15.24 17.31 20.88
CA PHE A 325 -16.61 16.95 21.25
C PHE A 325 -17.38 18.15 21.80
N HIS A 326 -16.83 18.86 22.79
CA HIS A 326 -17.48 20.03 23.37
C HIS A 326 -17.58 21.20 22.38
N LYS A 327 -16.56 21.41 21.54
CA LYS A 327 -16.61 22.40 20.46
C LYS A 327 -17.76 22.11 19.49
N ASN A 328 -17.96 20.85 19.10
CA ASN A 328 -19.06 20.48 18.21
C ASN A 328 -20.43 20.67 18.87
N LEU A 329 -20.58 20.28 20.15
CA LEU A 329 -21.82 20.53 20.89
C LEU A 329 -22.14 22.02 20.98
N GLN A 330 -21.14 22.86 21.23
CA GLN A 330 -21.31 24.31 21.26
C GLN A 330 -21.69 24.86 19.89
N ASN A 331 -20.98 24.48 18.82
CA ASN A 331 -21.27 24.95 17.47
C ASN A 331 -22.68 24.59 17.02
N ILE A 332 -23.14 23.35 17.27
CA ILE A 332 -24.50 22.91 16.96
C ILE A 332 -25.51 23.72 17.77
N ARG A 333 -25.22 23.95 19.05
CA ARG A 333 -26.11 24.72 19.91
C ARG A 333 -26.27 26.15 19.41
N ASP A 334 -25.16 26.81 19.13
CA ASP A 334 -25.12 28.20 18.70
C ASP A 334 -25.78 28.33 17.31
N LEU A 335 -25.54 27.38 16.38
CA LEU A 335 -26.18 27.34 15.06
C LEU A 335 -27.72 27.27 15.15
N VAL A 336 -28.25 26.36 15.98
CA VAL A 336 -29.71 26.20 16.13
C VAL A 336 -30.32 27.40 16.85
N GLN A 337 -29.62 28.03 17.80
CA GLN A 337 -30.10 29.20 18.54
C GLN A 337 -30.03 30.51 17.72
N GLU A 338 -29.06 30.64 16.82
CA GLU A 338 -28.90 31.82 15.96
C GLU A 338 -29.81 31.80 14.72
N THR A 339 -30.28 30.61 14.32
CA THR A 339 -31.17 30.43 13.17
C THR A 339 -32.61 30.84 13.53
N LYS A 340 -32.93 32.13 13.33
CA LYS A 340 -34.24 32.73 13.67
C LYS A 340 -35.35 32.48 12.64
N ASN A 341 -34.99 32.20 11.37
CA ASN A 341 -35.94 32.10 10.24
C ASN A 341 -35.89 30.72 9.58
N TYR A 342 -36.10 29.65 10.34
CA TYR A 342 -36.21 28.30 9.78
C TYR A 342 -37.67 27.99 9.44
N PRO A 343 -37.98 27.45 8.23
CA PRO A 343 -39.36 27.18 7.80
C PRO A 343 -40.02 25.96 8.48
N GLY A 344 -39.27 25.17 9.27
CA GLY A 344 -39.77 24.00 10.00
C GLY A 344 -39.70 24.13 11.52
N THR A 345 -39.80 23.00 12.24
CA THR A 345 -39.72 22.97 13.70
C THR A 345 -38.27 23.00 14.21
N VAL A 346 -38.08 23.37 15.48
CA VAL A 346 -36.76 23.33 16.14
C VAL A 346 -36.20 21.91 16.21
N ASP A 347 -37.07 20.88 16.28
CA ASP A 347 -36.64 19.48 16.22
C ASP A 347 -36.11 19.09 14.83
N GLU A 348 -36.77 19.53 13.75
CA GLU A 348 -36.31 19.32 12.38
C GLU A 348 -34.97 20.01 12.13
N LEU A 349 -34.84 21.27 12.53
CA LEU A 349 -33.57 22.01 12.45
C LEU A 349 -32.45 21.33 13.26
N LEU A 350 -32.77 20.81 14.45
CA LEU A 350 -31.83 20.09 15.29
C LEU A 350 -31.45 18.74 14.67
N ASN A 351 -32.37 18.01 14.06
CA ASN A 351 -32.10 16.75 13.38
C ASN A 351 -31.20 16.97 12.15
N GLU A 352 -31.46 18.00 11.35
CA GLU A 352 -30.64 18.37 10.19
C GLU A 352 -29.24 18.86 10.61
N SER A 353 -29.16 19.67 11.67
CA SER A 353 -27.90 20.29 12.10
C SER A 353 -27.02 19.36 12.95
N ALA A 354 -27.62 18.55 13.82
CA ALA A 354 -26.89 17.73 14.77
C ALA A 354 -26.56 16.33 14.26
N GLY A 355 -27.37 15.76 13.36
CA GLY A 355 -27.20 14.38 12.87
C GLY A 355 -26.94 13.39 14.02
N SER A 356 -25.77 12.74 14.01
CA SER A 356 -25.35 11.79 15.07
C SER A 356 -25.23 12.38 16.49
N PHE A 357 -25.16 13.70 16.63
CA PHE A 357 -25.12 14.41 17.92
C PHE A 357 -26.51 14.68 18.50
N ARG A 358 -27.61 14.40 17.78
CA ARG A 358 -28.99 14.67 18.22
C ARG A 358 -29.30 14.12 19.62
N LYS A 359 -28.77 12.95 19.95
CA LYS A 359 -28.97 12.27 21.24
C LYS A 359 -28.41 13.03 22.45
N TYR A 360 -27.51 13.99 22.24
CA TYR A 360 -26.94 14.81 23.31
C TYR A 360 -27.76 16.07 23.59
N PHE A 361 -28.87 16.27 22.88
CA PHE A 361 -29.71 17.45 23.00
C PHE A 361 -31.13 17.11 23.44
N ILE A 362 -31.67 17.94 24.33
CA ILE A 362 -33.06 17.89 24.78
C ILE A 362 -33.72 19.19 24.37
N ILE A 363 -34.92 19.10 23.80
CA ILE A 363 -35.71 20.30 23.51
C ILE A 363 -36.39 20.75 24.81
N ASP A 364 -36.22 22.02 25.13
CA ASP A 364 -36.82 22.68 26.27
C ASP A 364 -37.99 23.54 25.77
N ASP A 365 -39.19 22.98 25.85
CA ASP A 365 -40.46 23.60 25.49
C ASP A 365 -41.01 24.52 26.60
N SER A 366 -40.27 24.71 27.70
CA SER A 366 -40.73 25.53 28.83
C SER A 366 -40.69 27.05 28.58
N LYS A 367 -40.17 27.48 27.42
CA LYS A 367 -40.03 28.89 27.03
C LYS A 367 -40.95 29.23 25.87
N GLU A 368 -41.34 30.52 25.75
CA GLU A 368 -42.14 31.05 24.62
C GLU A 368 -41.51 30.78 23.25
N VAL A 369 -40.19 30.56 23.20
CA VAL A 369 -39.46 30.07 22.03
C VAL A 369 -38.78 28.75 22.41
N PRO A 370 -39.03 27.63 21.71
CA PRO A 370 -38.41 26.35 22.00
C PRO A 370 -36.89 26.50 21.96
N SER A 371 -36.21 26.11 23.05
CA SER A 371 -34.76 26.25 23.18
C SER A 371 -34.10 24.90 23.36
N ILE A 372 -32.83 24.78 22.96
CA ILE A 372 -32.11 23.50 23.07
C ILE A 372 -31.19 23.44 24.30
N ARG A 373 -31.44 22.38 25.05
CA ARG A 373 -30.69 21.69 26.10
C ARG A 373 -29.49 20.84 25.72
N THR A 374 -28.36 20.83 26.42
CA THR A 374 -27.51 19.62 26.40
C THR A 374 -27.97 18.63 27.47
N ASP A 375 -28.10 17.35 27.10
CA ASP A 375 -28.31 16.26 28.04
C ASP A 375 -27.01 15.95 28.78
N GLN A 376 -26.95 16.34 30.06
CA GLN A 376 -25.75 16.18 30.87
C GLN A 376 -25.39 14.72 31.13
N GLU A 377 -26.38 13.81 31.20
CA GLU A 377 -26.11 12.39 31.44
C GLU A 377 -25.50 11.75 30.19
N GLU A 378 -26.11 11.96 29.03
CA GLU A 378 -25.57 11.44 27.76
C GLU A 378 -24.18 12.04 27.43
N VAL A 379 -23.97 13.33 27.73
CA VAL A 379 -22.66 13.99 27.61
C VAL A 379 -21.64 13.36 28.57
N HIS A 380 -22.04 13.08 29.82
CA HIS A 380 -21.15 12.45 30.80
C HIS A 380 -20.79 11.02 30.39
N GLN A 381 -21.75 10.24 29.90
CA GLN A 381 -21.52 8.89 29.38
C GLN A 381 -20.63 8.89 28.13
N ALA A 382 -20.80 9.86 27.23
CA ALA A 382 -19.92 10.03 26.07
C ALA A 382 -18.49 10.38 26.49
N ASN A 383 -18.33 11.31 27.43
CA ASN A 383 -17.02 11.71 27.96
C ASN A 383 -16.26 10.53 28.59
N LYS A 384 -16.94 9.61 29.27
CA LYS A 384 -16.37 8.35 29.79
C LYS A 384 -15.86 7.40 28.72
N ARG A 385 -16.14 7.63 27.43
CA ARG A 385 -15.70 6.78 26.31
C ARG A 385 -14.59 7.41 25.49
N LEU A 386 -14.36 8.71 25.62
CA LEU A 386 -13.35 9.44 24.85
C LEU A 386 -11.93 8.93 25.17
N GLY A 387 -11.06 8.93 24.16
CA GLY A 387 -9.69 8.42 24.27
C GLY A 387 -9.56 6.93 24.60
N ARG A 388 -10.67 6.18 24.63
CA ARG A 388 -10.66 4.73 24.92
C ARG A 388 -10.81 3.94 23.62
N SER A 389 -10.12 2.82 23.54
CA SER A 389 -10.19 1.86 22.44
C SER A 389 -10.22 0.46 23.01
N CYS A 390 -10.96 -0.44 22.38
CA CYS A 390 -11.14 -1.81 22.87
C CYS A 390 -10.80 -2.80 21.76
N VAL A 391 -10.07 -3.85 22.13
CA VAL A 391 -9.80 -5.01 21.27
C VAL A 391 -10.28 -6.26 21.99
N LEU A 392 -11.05 -7.09 21.28
CA LEU A 392 -11.43 -8.43 21.72
C LEU A 392 -10.58 -9.44 20.98
N TYR A 393 -10.23 -10.53 21.65
CA TYR A 393 -9.43 -11.58 21.07
C TYR A 393 -9.75 -12.96 21.66
N ARG A 394 -9.34 -13.97 20.91
CA ARG A 394 -9.27 -15.36 21.36
C ARG A 394 -7.99 -16.00 20.84
N GLY A 395 -7.22 -16.59 21.75
CA GLY A 395 -5.88 -17.12 21.51
C GLY A 395 -4.88 -16.52 22.49
N ASP A 396 -3.61 -16.90 22.34
CA ASP A 396 -2.54 -16.39 23.19
C ASP A 396 -1.92 -15.14 22.57
N PHE A 397 -2.47 -13.97 22.95
CA PHE A 397 -2.01 -12.67 22.46
C PHE A 397 -1.76 -11.69 23.60
N THR A 398 -0.65 -10.97 23.49
CA THR A 398 -0.37 -9.81 24.32
C THR A 398 -1.22 -8.62 23.90
N TRP A 399 -1.39 -7.65 24.79
CA TRP A 399 -2.10 -6.41 24.46
C TRP A 399 -1.43 -5.66 23.30
N GLU A 400 -0.09 -5.67 23.24
CA GLU A 400 0.67 -4.94 22.22
C GLU A 400 0.47 -5.56 20.84
N GLU A 401 0.52 -6.88 20.72
CA GLU A 401 0.21 -7.59 19.48
C GLU A 401 -1.23 -7.29 19.02
N CYS A 402 -2.20 -7.37 19.93
CA CYS A 402 -3.61 -7.09 19.64
C CYS A 402 -3.82 -5.71 19.03
N PHE A 403 -3.26 -4.65 19.64
CA PHE A 403 -3.40 -3.29 19.12
C PHE A 403 -2.58 -3.06 17.85
N THR A 404 -1.36 -3.62 17.77
CA THR A 404 -0.47 -3.47 16.62
C THR A 404 -1.06 -4.11 15.36
N LEU A 405 -1.59 -5.33 15.47
CA LEU A 405 -2.22 -6.05 14.35
C LEU A 405 -3.53 -5.38 13.91
N ALA A 406 -4.32 -4.89 14.87
CA ALA A 406 -5.52 -4.13 14.54
C ALA A 406 -5.21 -2.79 13.84
N ASP A 407 -4.16 -2.10 14.27
CA ASP A 407 -3.67 -0.88 13.59
C ASP A 407 -3.09 -1.19 12.22
N MET A 408 -2.33 -2.27 12.08
CA MET A 408 -1.79 -2.72 10.80
C MET A 408 -2.91 -2.98 9.80
N ARG A 409 -3.99 -3.68 10.20
CA ARG A 409 -5.18 -3.89 9.38
C ARG A 409 -5.81 -2.57 8.94
N GLY A 410 -5.92 -1.59 9.84
CA GLY A 410 -6.45 -0.26 9.54
C GLY A 410 -5.59 0.51 8.53
N ASN A 411 -4.27 0.48 8.72
CA ASN A 411 -3.31 1.11 7.80
C ASN A 411 -3.36 0.48 6.41
N LEU A 412 -3.42 -0.86 6.32
CA LEU A 412 -3.54 -1.58 5.05
C LEU A 412 -4.81 -1.22 4.31
N GLU A 413 -5.95 -1.09 5.02
CA GLU A 413 -7.20 -0.66 4.43
C GLU A 413 -7.11 0.75 3.84
N GLN A 414 -6.51 1.69 4.58
CA GLN A 414 -6.32 3.05 4.09
C GLN A 414 -5.42 3.11 2.86
N GLN A 415 -4.31 2.35 2.86
CA GLN A 415 -3.40 2.27 1.71
C GLN A 415 -4.11 1.67 0.49
N MET A 416 -4.79 0.54 0.66
CA MET A 416 -5.55 -0.12 -0.40
C MET A 416 -6.63 0.80 -0.98
N SER A 417 -7.44 1.43 -0.12
CA SER A 417 -8.48 2.36 -0.56
C SER A 417 -7.92 3.53 -1.36
N SER A 418 -6.77 4.10 -0.96
CA SER A 418 -6.11 5.16 -1.72
C SER A 418 -5.73 4.70 -3.13
N PHE A 419 -5.06 3.55 -3.25
CA PHE A 419 -4.65 3.00 -4.54
C PHE A 419 -5.86 2.65 -5.43
N ILE A 420 -6.91 2.09 -4.84
CA ILE A 420 -8.12 1.71 -5.56
C ILE A 420 -8.84 2.95 -6.08
N SER A 421 -9.06 3.97 -5.25
CA SER A 421 -9.72 5.20 -5.67
C SER A 421 -8.97 5.92 -6.79
N GLU A 422 -7.63 5.93 -6.74
CA GLU A 422 -6.81 6.50 -7.81
C GLU A 422 -6.93 5.70 -9.12
N LEU A 423 -6.88 4.37 -9.02
CA LEU A 423 -6.94 3.50 -10.20
C LEU A 423 -8.35 3.51 -10.81
N GLU A 424 -9.40 3.41 -10.02
CA GLU A 424 -10.79 3.51 -10.50
C GLU A 424 -11.07 4.85 -11.18
N ARG A 425 -10.50 5.96 -10.67
CA ARG A 425 -10.55 7.27 -11.33
C ARG A 425 -9.86 7.25 -12.69
N ASP A 426 -8.68 6.64 -12.78
CA ASP A 426 -7.91 6.56 -14.02
C ASP A 426 -8.58 5.65 -15.06
N PHE A 427 -9.39 4.68 -14.61
CA PHE A 427 -10.19 3.78 -15.46
C PHE A 427 -11.66 4.23 -15.58
N LYS A 428 -11.95 5.50 -15.27
CA LYS A 428 -13.30 6.04 -15.42
C LYS A 428 -13.72 6.01 -16.90
N GLY A 429 -14.81 5.31 -17.19
CA GLY A 429 -15.32 5.12 -18.57
C GLY A 429 -15.15 3.70 -19.11
N TYR A 430 -14.37 2.84 -18.45
CA TYR A 430 -14.33 1.41 -18.74
C TYR A 430 -15.41 0.63 -17.97
N ARG A 431 -15.65 -0.63 -18.34
CA ARG A 431 -16.52 -1.55 -17.60
C ARG A 431 -15.83 -2.04 -16.32
N ILE A 432 -15.65 -1.15 -15.36
CA ILE A 432 -14.89 -1.36 -14.11
C ILE A 432 -15.34 -2.63 -13.38
N GLU A 433 -16.64 -2.93 -13.35
CA GLU A 433 -17.20 -4.13 -12.71
C GLU A 433 -16.52 -5.44 -13.16
N ARG A 434 -16.15 -5.55 -14.44
CA ARG A 434 -15.52 -6.78 -14.99
C ARG A 434 -14.03 -6.90 -14.67
N ILE A 435 -13.37 -5.79 -14.37
CA ILE A 435 -11.93 -5.73 -14.13
C ILE A 435 -11.58 -5.45 -12.66
N ARG A 436 -12.59 -5.28 -11.80
CA ARG A 436 -12.45 -4.80 -10.41
C ARG A 436 -11.55 -5.69 -9.56
N LYS A 437 -11.70 -7.01 -9.65
CA LYS A 437 -10.84 -7.97 -8.93
C LYS A 437 -9.37 -7.85 -9.38
N GLY A 438 -9.16 -7.66 -10.68
CA GLY A 438 -7.83 -7.40 -11.26
C GLY A 438 -7.23 -6.10 -10.75
N ILE A 439 -8.01 -5.02 -10.71
CA ILE A 439 -7.62 -3.74 -10.13
C ILE A 439 -7.17 -3.91 -8.67
N PHE A 440 -7.97 -4.61 -7.86
CA PHE A 440 -7.66 -4.81 -6.45
C PHE A 440 -6.40 -5.65 -6.26
N PHE A 441 -6.17 -6.64 -7.11
CA PHE A 441 -4.95 -7.43 -7.11
C PHE A 441 -3.70 -6.60 -7.44
N ILE A 442 -3.78 -5.68 -8.42
CA ILE A 442 -2.68 -4.74 -8.71
C ILE A 442 -2.41 -3.83 -7.50
N CYS A 443 -3.45 -3.32 -6.85
CA CYS A 443 -3.31 -2.50 -5.64
C CYS A 443 -2.65 -3.29 -4.50
N PHE A 444 -3.03 -4.55 -4.32
CA PHE A 444 -2.40 -5.45 -3.36
C PHE A 444 -0.91 -5.64 -3.66
N LEU A 445 -0.53 -5.90 -4.91
CA LEU A 445 0.89 -6.03 -5.27
C LEU A 445 1.67 -4.73 -5.04
N ALA A 446 1.05 -3.57 -5.25
CA ALA A 446 1.66 -2.27 -4.99
C ALA A 446 1.92 -2.08 -3.48
N VAL A 447 0.94 -2.41 -2.63
CA VAL A 447 1.09 -2.39 -1.17
C VAL A 447 2.14 -3.39 -0.71
N LEU A 448 2.12 -4.63 -1.23
CA LEU A 448 3.14 -5.64 -0.93
C LEU A 448 4.55 -5.10 -1.23
N ILE A 449 4.79 -4.57 -2.44
CA ILE A 449 6.10 -4.04 -2.81
C ILE A 449 6.47 -2.84 -1.94
N ARG A 450 5.52 -1.96 -1.62
CA ARG A 450 5.75 -0.81 -0.74
C ARG A 450 6.21 -1.24 0.65
N GLU A 451 5.53 -2.20 1.26
CA GLU A 451 5.88 -2.74 2.58
C GLU A 451 7.25 -3.43 2.57
N LEU A 452 7.58 -4.18 1.51
CA LEU A 452 8.91 -4.77 1.33
C LEU A 452 10.02 -3.71 1.26
N ILE A 453 9.78 -2.61 0.55
CA ILE A 453 10.72 -1.48 0.46
C ILE A 453 10.83 -0.75 1.81
N ALA A 454 9.71 -0.52 2.48
CA ALA A 454 9.65 0.17 3.78
C ALA A 454 10.38 -0.63 4.87
N ASN A 455 10.13 -1.94 4.98
CA ASN A 455 10.81 -2.83 5.92
C ASN A 455 12.33 -2.84 5.68
N ARG A 456 12.73 -2.84 4.41
CA ARG A 456 14.14 -2.75 4.03
C ARG A 456 14.73 -1.38 4.40
N LEU A 457 14.00 -0.29 4.20
CA LEU A 457 14.45 1.05 4.57
C LEU A 457 14.63 1.21 6.09
N ILE A 458 13.66 0.73 6.89
CA ILE A 458 13.75 0.72 8.36
C ILE A 458 15.00 -0.04 8.82
N SER A 459 15.24 -1.20 8.21
CA SER A 459 16.41 -2.04 8.50
C SER A 459 17.74 -1.39 8.09
N ALA A 460 17.72 -0.49 7.10
CA ALA A 460 18.91 0.23 6.65
C ALA A 460 19.35 1.34 7.62
N GLN A 461 18.43 1.85 8.45
CA GLN A 461 18.66 2.92 9.42
C GLN A 461 19.39 4.16 8.84
N ILE A 462 19.04 4.58 7.61
CA ILE A 462 19.63 5.75 6.95
C ILE A 462 18.94 7.03 7.48
N PRO A 463 19.58 7.87 8.32
CA PRO A 463 18.88 8.94 9.04
C PRO A 463 18.27 10.02 8.13
N GLU A 464 18.89 10.25 6.98
CA GLU A 464 18.45 11.26 6.00
C GLU A 464 17.23 10.83 5.18
N VAL A 465 16.89 9.52 5.20
CA VAL A 465 15.83 8.94 4.38
C VAL A 465 14.90 8.12 5.26
N THR A 466 13.90 8.80 5.80
CA THR A 466 12.95 8.22 6.78
C THR A 466 11.66 7.71 6.16
N SER A 467 11.38 8.03 4.90
CA SER A 467 10.14 7.63 4.22
C SER A 467 10.39 7.08 2.82
N PHE A 468 9.38 6.37 2.30
CA PHE A 468 9.37 5.87 0.93
C PHE A 468 9.52 7.01 -0.08
N GLU A 469 8.83 8.13 0.12
CA GLU A 469 8.84 9.30 -0.75
C GLU A 469 10.22 10.00 -0.73
N ALA A 470 10.86 10.06 0.44
CA ALA A 470 12.24 10.56 0.56
C ALA A 470 13.22 9.66 -0.21
N LEU A 471 13.05 8.34 -0.14
CA LEU A 471 13.87 7.37 -0.87
C LEU A 471 13.78 7.58 -2.39
N LEU A 472 12.56 7.71 -2.92
CA LEU A 472 12.33 7.98 -4.34
C LEU A 472 12.97 9.31 -4.76
N THR A 473 12.81 10.35 -3.95
CA THR A 473 13.35 11.68 -4.23
C THR A 473 14.88 11.69 -4.33
N VAL A 474 15.56 10.97 -3.44
CA VAL A 474 17.04 10.88 -3.45
C VAL A 474 17.56 10.13 -4.68
N LEU A 475 16.81 9.14 -5.17
CA LEU A 475 17.20 8.32 -6.31
C LEU A 475 16.74 8.89 -7.67
N ARG A 476 15.70 9.73 -7.72
CA ARG A 476 15.15 10.32 -8.95
C ARG A 476 16.20 10.89 -9.93
N PRO A 477 17.27 11.58 -9.49
CA PRO A 477 18.31 12.10 -10.40
C PRO A 477 19.16 11.02 -11.10
N VAL A 478 18.96 9.74 -10.78
CA VAL A 478 19.73 8.63 -11.38
C VAL A 478 19.05 8.17 -12.67
N HIS A 479 19.76 8.34 -13.79
CA HIS A 479 19.28 8.03 -15.14
C HIS A 479 20.27 7.12 -15.88
N VAL A 480 19.80 6.44 -16.92
CA VAL A 480 20.62 5.66 -17.86
C VAL A 480 20.68 6.38 -19.20
N ILE A 481 21.89 6.66 -19.69
CA ILE A 481 22.12 7.22 -21.01
C ILE A 481 22.33 6.07 -21.99
N LYS A 482 21.48 6.01 -23.02
CA LYS A 482 21.62 5.03 -24.11
C LYS A 482 22.94 5.24 -24.85
N SER A 483 23.77 4.21 -24.86
CA SER A 483 25.00 4.13 -25.65
C SER A 483 25.33 2.66 -25.93
N TYR A 484 26.37 2.37 -26.72
CA TYR A 484 26.84 1.00 -26.96
C TYR A 484 27.08 0.22 -25.65
N GLN A 485 27.58 0.92 -24.63
CA GLN A 485 27.55 0.47 -23.24
C GLN A 485 26.72 1.46 -22.43
N PRO A 486 25.56 1.08 -21.89
CA PRO A 486 24.72 2.01 -21.14
C PRO A 486 25.50 2.67 -20.00
N LEU A 487 25.41 4.00 -19.90
CA LEU A 487 26.12 4.78 -18.88
C LEU A 487 25.12 5.27 -17.83
N ILE A 488 25.54 5.33 -16.57
CA ILE A 488 24.71 5.92 -15.49
C ILE A 488 25.09 7.38 -15.28
N PHE A 489 24.06 8.22 -15.18
CA PHE A 489 24.17 9.61 -14.77
C PHE A 489 23.44 9.81 -13.43
N PRO A 490 23.99 10.58 -12.47
CA PRO A 490 25.30 11.21 -12.51
C PRO A 490 26.45 10.20 -12.39
N TYR A 491 27.61 10.51 -12.97
CA TYR A 491 28.82 9.67 -12.86
C TYR A 491 29.34 9.51 -11.42
N ARG A 492 28.94 10.41 -10.52
CA ARG A 492 29.28 10.37 -9.10
C ARG A 492 28.01 10.48 -8.26
N PHE A 493 27.74 9.45 -7.49
CA PHE A 493 26.66 9.45 -6.50
C PHE A 493 27.05 10.20 -5.23
N THR A 494 26.05 10.82 -4.60
CA THR A 494 26.18 11.37 -3.24
C THR A 494 26.44 10.26 -2.22
N LYS A 495 26.87 10.60 -1.00
CA LYS A 495 27.08 9.62 0.07
C LYS A 495 25.79 8.85 0.36
N THR A 496 24.67 9.56 0.45
CA THR A 496 23.32 9.03 0.68
C THR A 496 22.91 8.05 -0.43
N GLN A 497 23.07 8.44 -1.70
CA GLN A 497 22.76 7.58 -2.85
C GLN A 497 23.60 6.30 -2.85
N LYS A 498 24.90 6.38 -2.53
CA LYS A 498 25.76 5.19 -2.42
C LYS A 498 25.29 4.25 -1.31
N ALA A 499 24.94 4.80 -0.15
CA ALA A 499 24.42 4.00 0.97
C ALA A 499 23.14 3.27 0.58
N ILE A 500 22.16 3.99 0.01
CA ILE A 500 20.90 3.42 -0.48
C ILE A 500 21.16 2.33 -1.52
N LEU A 501 21.92 2.63 -2.59
CA LEU A 501 22.18 1.66 -3.65
C LEU A 501 22.90 0.42 -3.09
N SER A 502 23.86 0.58 -2.19
CA SER A 502 24.55 -0.57 -1.58
C SER A 502 23.59 -1.48 -0.80
N TYR A 503 22.59 -0.90 -0.13
CA TYR A 503 21.65 -1.64 0.70
C TYR A 503 20.51 -2.28 -0.12
N PHE A 504 20.06 -1.62 -1.18
CA PHE A 504 18.94 -2.09 -2.01
C PHE A 504 19.35 -3.05 -3.14
N GLY A 505 20.64 -3.32 -3.35
CA GLY A 505 21.13 -4.29 -4.34
C GLY A 505 21.92 -3.68 -5.51
N GLY A 506 22.08 -2.36 -5.53
CA GLY A 506 22.86 -1.62 -6.51
C GLY A 506 22.06 -1.26 -7.76
N ILE A 507 22.77 -0.88 -8.81
CA ILE A 507 22.16 -0.55 -10.09
C ILE A 507 21.84 -1.86 -10.81
N PRO A 508 20.60 -2.04 -11.33
CA PRO A 508 20.23 -3.23 -12.10
C PRO A 508 21.19 -3.49 -13.28
N PRO A 509 21.35 -4.75 -13.70
CA PRO A 509 22.23 -5.08 -14.82
C PRO A 509 21.74 -4.39 -16.09
N LEU A 510 22.57 -3.47 -16.61
CA LEU A 510 22.26 -2.71 -17.81
C LEU A 510 22.54 -3.56 -19.04
N LYS A 511 21.52 -3.76 -19.89
CA LYS A 511 21.66 -4.42 -21.19
C LYS A 511 21.95 -3.37 -22.27
N GLY A 512 23.05 -3.58 -23.00
CA GLY A 512 23.31 -2.87 -24.25
C GLY A 512 22.36 -3.35 -25.36
N ASP A 513 22.27 -2.56 -26.43
CA ASP A 513 21.58 -2.97 -27.66
C ASP A 513 22.47 -3.87 -28.53
#